data_AF-A0A9W9CS92-F1
#
_entry.id   AF-A0A9W9CS92-F1
#
_cell.length_a   1.000
_cell.length_b   1.000
_cell.length_c   1.000
_cell.angle_alpha   90.00
_cell.angle_beta   90.00
_cell.angle_gamma   90.00
#
_symmetry.space_group_name_H-M   'P 1'
#
loop_
_entity.id
_entity.type
_entity.pdbx_description
1 polymer ?
#
loop_
_entity_poly.entity_id
_entity_poly.type
_entity_poly.pdbx_seq_one_letter_code
_entity_poly.pdbx_strand_id
1 'polypeptide(L)'
;MTSKNVREARSSVGDNPKADHLPERPSLPPNVSIFSPKDKSVSKALLEGQVFSRLTVSSRTESSRLTEAMRSSPIVKQSYFLIHNKVVLVFDAERQGVDDVKDAHHEHVRAVCLALKDADVGLDIAGCVFDSAQALQAGFQFDRLSDGAVMVVDIMSGDDDDTDDEDGLDAILKDADTTE
;
A
#
# COMPACT_ATOMS: atom_id res chain seq x y z
N MET A 1 43.72 -53.23 -35.47
CA MET A 1 44.58 -52.20 -36.10
C MET A 1 43.74 -50.94 -36.28
N THR A 2 44.30 -49.78 -35.90
CA THR A 2 43.87 -48.39 -36.24
C THR A 2 42.48 -47.93 -35.76
N SER A 3 42.26 -46.81 -35.05
CA SER A 3 43.09 -45.65 -34.72
C SER A 3 42.50 -44.89 -33.51
N LYS A 4 43.39 -44.38 -32.64
CA LYS A 4 43.14 -43.26 -31.71
C LYS A 4 43.46 -41.95 -32.43
N ASN A 5 42.63 -40.92 -32.24
CA ASN A 5 43.00 -39.50 -32.00
C ASN A 5 41.92 -38.51 -32.47
N VAL A 6 41.37 -37.73 -31.54
CA VAL A 6 40.92 -36.34 -31.74
C VAL A 6 41.21 -35.62 -30.41
N ARG A 7 42.41 -35.05 -30.21
CA ARG A 7 42.79 -33.63 -30.38
C ARG A 7 41.86 -32.62 -29.69
N GLU A 8 42.32 -32.13 -28.54
CA GLU A 8 42.00 -30.80 -28.00
C GLU A 8 42.35 -29.71 -29.03
N ALA A 9 41.49 -28.69 -29.11
CA ALA A 9 41.82 -27.38 -29.64
C ALA A 9 41.30 -26.31 -28.67
N ARG A 10 42.15 -25.32 -28.47
CA ARG A 10 42.12 -24.27 -27.45
C ARG A 10 41.13 -23.15 -27.77
N SER A 11 40.65 -22.53 -26.69
CA SER A 11 40.31 -21.12 -26.48
C SER A 11 40.48 -20.15 -27.66
N SER A 12 39.40 -19.45 -28.01
CA SER A 12 39.45 -18.14 -28.65
C SER A 12 38.41 -17.22 -28.04
N VAL A 13 38.93 -16.09 -27.56
CA VAL A 13 38.29 -14.88 -27.04
C VAL A 13 37.17 -14.36 -27.94
N GLY A 14 36.11 -13.83 -27.32
CA GLY A 14 35.28 -12.79 -27.89
C GLY A 14 33.82 -13.18 -28.11
N ASP A 15 32.98 -12.92 -27.11
CA ASP A 15 31.84 -12.02 -27.30
C ASP A 15 31.27 -11.66 -25.93
N ASN A 16 31.37 -10.37 -25.61
CA ASN A 16 30.79 -9.78 -24.42
C ASN A 16 29.32 -9.50 -24.77
N PRO A 17 28.31 -10.23 -24.25
CA PRO A 17 26.95 -9.78 -24.43
C PRO A 17 26.82 -8.50 -23.59
N LYS A 18 26.84 -7.34 -24.28
CA LYS A 18 26.25 -6.12 -23.75
C LYS A 18 24.91 -6.54 -23.18
N ALA A 19 24.75 -6.38 -21.86
CA ALA A 19 23.46 -6.51 -21.24
C ALA A 19 22.54 -5.54 -21.97
N ASP A 20 21.69 -6.08 -22.83
CA ASP A 20 20.55 -5.37 -23.36
C ASP A 20 19.77 -4.91 -22.13
N HIS A 21 19.87 -3.61 -21.81
CA HIS A 21 18.91 -2.96 -20.94
C HIS A 21 17.58 -3.03 -21.69
N LEU A 22 16.84 -4.12 -21.46
CA LEU A 22 15.42 -4.18 -21.75
C LEU A 22 14.80 -2.95 -21.08
N PRO A 23 13.95 -2.19 -21.77
CA PRO A 23 13.28 -1.05 -21.16
C PRO A 23 12.56 -1.57 -19.93
N GLU A 24 12.94 -1.07 -18.75
CA GLU A 24 12.24 -1.35 -17.51
C GLU A 24 10.79 -0.95 -17.74
N ARG A 25 9.88 -1.91 -17.59
CA ARG A 25 8.46 -1.63 -17.72
C ARG A 25 8.13 -0.55 -16.69
N PRO A 26 7.40 0.50 -17.06
CA PRO A 26 6.98 1.51 -16.10
C PRO A 26 6.32 0.82 -14.90
N SER A 27 6.91 0.98 -13.72
CA SER A 27 6.32 0.55 -12.46
C SER A 27 5.59 1.73 -11.84
N LEU A 28 4.50 1.43 -11.14
CA LEU A 28 3.82 2.44 -10.34
C LEU A 28 4.66 2.77 -9.10
N PRO A 29 4.59 4.01 -8.59
CA PRO A 29 5.12 4.35 -7.27
C PRO A 29 4.57 3.40 -6.20
N PRO A 30 5.33 3.13 -5.11
CA PRO A 30 4.96 2.15 -4.09
C PRO A 30 3.65 2.48 -3.34
N ASN A 31 3.29 3.77 -3.32
CA ASN A 31 2.06 4.30 -2.74
C ASN A 31 0.86 4.28 -3.71
N VAL A 32 1.05 3.80 -4.94
CA VAL A 32 0.03 3.78 -5.99
C VAL A 32 -0.23 2.36 -6.43
N SER A 33 -1.52 1.99 -6.50
CA SER A 33 -1.93 0.68 -7.01
C SER A 33 -3.21 0.79 -7.85
N ILE A 34 -3.45 -0.22 -8.69
CA ILE A 34 -4.70 -0.35 -9.44
C ILE A 34 -5.56 -1.41 -8.77
N PHE A 35 -6.71 -0.99 -8.25
CA PHE A 35 -7.72 -1.86 -7.68
C PHE A 35 -8.75 -2.25 -8.75
N SER A 36 -8.76 -3.53 -9.11
CA SER A 36 -9.65 -4.11 -10.13
C SER A 36 -10.46 -5.26 -9.54
N PRO A 37 -11.50 -4.99 -8.72
CA PRO A 37 -12.32 -6.04 -8.12
C PRO A 37 -13.10 -6.81 -9.19
N LYS A 38 -13.36 -8.09 -8.94
CA LYS A 38 -14.15 -8.94 -9.85
C LYS A 38 -15.59 -8.44 -9.99
N ASP A 39 -16.14 -7.92 -8.90
CA ASP A 39 -17.46 -7.31 -8.87
C ASP A 39 -17.31 -5.78 -8.95
N LYS A 40 -17.83 -5.18 -10.03
CA LYS A 40 -17.78 -3.74 -10.27
C LYS A 40 -18.61 -2.94 -9.26
N SER A 41 -19.55 -3.59 -8.55
CA SER A 41 -20.29 -2.96 -7.45
C SER A 41 -19.36 -2.52 -6.31
N VAL A 42 -18.22 -3.21 -6.14
CA VAL A 42 -17.22 -2.90 -5.12
C VAL A 42 -16.49 -1.61 -5.44
N SER A 43 -16.07 -1.41 -6.69
CA SER A 43 -15.47 -0.14 -7.13
C SER A 43 -16.45 1.02 -6.97
N LYS A 44 -17.74 0.77 -7.24
CA LYS A 44 -18.79 1.77 -7.01
C LYS A 44 -18.91 2.11 -5.51
N ALA A 45 -18.99 1.10 -4.65
CA ALA A 45 -19.06 1.29 -3.20
C ALA A 45 -17.83 1.99 -2.62
N LEU A 46 -16.64 1.72 -3.16
CA LEU A 46 -15.41 2.43 -2.79
C LEU A 46 -15.47 3.93 -3.14
N LEU A 47 -15.87 4.24 -4.37
CA LEU A 47 -15.93 5.61 -4.89
C LEU A 47 -17.09 6.42 -4.28
N GLU A 48 -18.18 5.77 -3.88
CA GLU A 48 -19.36 6.37 -3.26
C GLU A 48 -19.39 6.21 -1.73
N GLY A 49 -18.30 5.71 -1.14
CA GLY A 49 -18.19 5.49 0.30
C GLY A 49 -18.44 6.77 1.10
N GLN A 50 -19.15 6.62 2.20
CA GLN A 50 -19.49 7.70 3.14
C GLN A 50 -18.77 7.56 4.48
N VAL A 51 -18.30 6.35 4.80
CA VAL A 51 -17.53 6.06 5.99
C VAL A 51 -16.36 5.13 5.64
N PHE A 52 -15.19 5.48 6.16
CA PHE A 52 -13.93 4.82 5.85
C PHE A 52 -13.14 4.56 7.13
N SER A 53 -12.55 3.37 7.23
CA SER A 53 -11.62 3.04 8.31
C SER A 53 -10.33 2.45 7.74
N ARG A 54 -9.19 3.09 8.07
CA ARG A 54 -7.84 2.62 7.77
C ARG A 54 -7.37 1.73 8.90
N LEU A 55 -7.07 0.47 8.60
CA LEU A 55 -6.49 -0.47 9.55
C LEU A 55 -5.06 -0.79 9.10
N THR A 56 -4.08 -0.21 9.79
CA THR A 56 -2.66 -0.45 9.51
C THR A 56 -2.20 -1.66 10.32
N VAL A 57 -1.56 -2.63 9.66
CA VAL A 57 -0.99 -3.79 10.35
C VAL A 57 0.46 -3.54 10.75
N SER A 58 0.95 -4.31 11.72
CA SER A 58 2.32 -4.23 12.20
C SER A 58 3.35 -4.25 11.05
N SER A 59 4.41 -3.48 11.20
CA SER A 59 5.55 -3.45 10.27
C SER A 59 6.19 -4.83 10.03
N ARG A 60 6.03 -5.78 10.96
CA ARG A 60 6.51 -7.16 10.86
C ARG A 60 5.63 -8.07 9.98
N THR A 61 4.43 -7.64 9.62
CA THR A 61 3.52 -8.40 8.77
C THR A 61 3.82 -8.15 7.29
N GLU A 62 4.02 -9.22 6.54
CA GLU A 62 4.12 -9.16 5.09
C GLU A 62 2.74 -8.97 4.43
N SER A 63 2.69 -8.22 3.32
CA SER A 63 1.45 -7.96 2.57
C SER A 63 0.79 -9.25 2.04
N SER A 64 1.58 -10.27 1.75
CA SER A 64 1.13 -11.62 1.35
C SER A 64 0.32 -12.29 2.47
N ARG A 65 0.83 -12.25 3.71
CA ARG A 65 0.14 -12.79 4.90
C ARG A 65 -1.15 -12.03 5.19
N LEU A 66 -1.15 -10.70 5.03
CA LEU A 66 -2.35 -9.88 5.17
C LEU A 66 -3.43 -10.27 4.15
N THR A 67 -3.04 -10.40 2.88
CA THR A 67 -3.94 -10.82 1.80
C THR A 67 -4.52 -12.21 2.07
N GLU A 68 -3.69 -13.14 2.52
CA GLU A 68 -4.12 -14.49 2.86
C GLU A 68 -5.08 -14.53 4.05
N ALA A 69 -4.82 -13.73 5.10
CA ALA A 69 -5.71 -13.61 6.25
C ALA A 69 -7.13 -13.17 5.83
N MET A 70 -7.23 -12.19 4.94
CA MET A 70 -8.53 -11.73 4.43
C MET A 70 -9.19 -12.76 3.51
N ARG A 71 -8.40 -13.44 2.66
CA ARG A 71 -8.92 -14.44 1.70
C ARG A 71 -9.44 -15.70 2.38
N SER A 72 -8.79 -16.13 3.46
CA SER A 72 -9.12 -17.37 4.16
C SER A 72 -10.19 -17.20 5.23
N SER A 73 -10.57 -15.96 5.55
CA SER A 73 -11.62 -15.69 6.54
C SER A 73 -13.02 -15.87 5.95
N PRO A 74 -13.90 -16.70 6.56
CA PRO A 74 -15.27 -16.89 6.08
C PRO A 74 -16.21 -15.73 6.43
N ILE A 75 -15.82 -14.87 7.37
CA ILE A 75 -16.63 -13.74 7.83
C ILE A 75 -16.34 -12.46 7.04
N VAL A 76 -15.21 -12.41 6.34
CA VAL A 76 -14.79 -11.26 5.54
C VAL A 76 -15.23 -11.40 4.08
N LYS A 77 -15.77 -10.32 3.49
CA LYS A 77 -16.18 -10.28 2.07
C LYS A 77 -15.50 -9.12 1.37
N GLN A 78 -14.97 -9.36 0.17
CA GLN A 78 -14.27 -8.35 -0.64
C GLN A 78 -15.14 -7.13 -1.03
N SER A 79 -16.44 -7.16 -0.72
CA SER A 79 -17.40 -6.10 -1.08
C SER A 79 -17.28 -4.79 -0.29
N TYR A 80 -16.50 -4.76 0.80
CA TYR A 80 -16.42 -3.62 1.72
C TYR A 80 -14.99 -3.30 2.17
N PHE A 81 -13.98 -3.92 1.56
CA PHE A 81 -12.59 -3.60 1.88
C PHE A 81 -11.68 -3.69 0.65
N LEU A 82 -10.58 -2.97 0.73
CA LEU A 82 -9.42 -3.12 -0.15
C LEU A 82 -8.17 -3.29 0.71
N ILE A 83 -7.15 -3.92 0.13
CA ILE A 83 -5.83 -4.04 0.73
C ILE A 83 -4.86 -3.25 -0.14
N HIS A 84 -4.08 -2.38 0.49
CA HIS A 84 -2.97 -1.68 -0.12
C HIS A 84 -1.77 -1.79 0.80
N ASN A 85 -0.69 -2.42 0.35
CA ASN A 85 0.50 -2.71 1.17
C ASN A 85 0.14 -3.37 2.52
N LYS A 86 0.43 -2.71 3.64
CA LYS A 86 0.16 -3.16 5.02
C LYS A 86 -1.11 -2.52 5.60
N VAL A 87 -2.02 -2.08 4.74
CA VAL A 87 -3.23 -1.38 5.13
C VAL A 87 -4.44 -2.11 4.58
N VAL A 88 -5.43 -2.31 5.44
CA VAL A 88 -6.79 -2.66 5.02
C VAL A 88 -7.65 -1.41 5.15
N LEU A 89 -8.19 -0.94 4.04
CA LEU A 89 -9.19 0.12 4.07
C LEU A 89 -10.57 -0.54 3.99
N VAL A 90 -11.36 -0.33 5.03
CA VAL A 90 -12.78 -0.68 5.07
C VAL A 90 -13.58 0.53 4.61
N PHE A 91 -14.59 0.32 3.79
CA PHE A 91 -15.44 1.38 3.27
C PHE A 91 -16.89 0.92 3.17
N ASP A 92 -17.80 1.82 3.51
CA ASP A 92 -19.24 1.60 3.35
C ASP A 92 -19.94 2.82 2.81
N ALA A 93 -21.00 2.56 2.04
CA ALA A 93 -21.88 3.55 1.44
C ALA A 93 -23.31 3.19 1.80
N GLU A 94 -24.21 4.19 1.84
CA GLU A 94 -25.64 3.96 1.98
C GLU A 94 -26.15 2.98 0.93
N ARG A 95 -26.93 2.00 1.37
CA ARG A 95 -27.60 1.03 0.51
C ARG A 95 -29.09 1.06 0.82
N GLN A 96 -29.92 0.90 -0.21
CA GLN A 96 -31.36 0.78 0.00
C GLN A 96 -31.66 -0.41 0.92
N GLY A 97 -32.38 -0.15 2.01
CA GLY A 97 -32.75 -1.17 3.01
C GLY A 97 -31.71 -1.40 4.12
N VAL A 98 -30.68 -0.55 4.24
CA VAL A 98 -29.80 -0.48 5.41
C VAL A 98 -30.15 0.78 6.18
N ASP A 99 -30.64 0.62 7.41
CA ASP A 99 -31.15 1.73 8.21
C ASP A 99 -30.02 2.60 8.81
N ASP A 100 -28.83 2.02 9.03
CA ASP A 100 -27.65 2.75 9.49
C ASP A 100 -26.35 2.24 8.83
N VAL A 101 -25.73 3.08 8.00
CA VAL A 101 -24.46 2.79 7.34
C VAL A 101 -23.31 2.64 8.35
N LYS A 102 -23.38 3.32 9.50
CA LYS A 102 -22.32 3.25 10.53
C LYS A 102 -22.33 1.93 11.26
N ASP A 103 -23.51 1.43 11.64
CA ASP A 103 -23.62 0.12 12.28
C ASP A 103 -23.09 -0.99 11.36
N ALA A 104 -23.46 -0.93 10.07
CA ALA A 104 -22.91 -1.85 9.07
C ALA A 104 -21.38 -1.73 8.95
N HIS A 105 -20.85 -0.51 8.95
CA HIS A 105 -19.41 -0.26 8.90
C HIS A 105 -18.67 -0.81 10.11
N HIS A 106 -19.20 -0.61 11.32
CA HIS A 106 -18.61 -1.15 12.55
C HIS A 106 -18.57 -2.67 12.55
N GLU A 107 -19.61 -3.34 12.05
CA GLU A 107 -19.60 -4.79 11.87
C GLU A 107 -18.57 -5.26 10.83
N HIS A 108 -18.40 -4.52 9.74
CA HIS A 108 -17.35 -4.82 8.75
C HIS A 108 -15.94 -4.63 9.32
N VAL A 109 -15.68 -3.53 10.04
CA VAL A 109 -14.42 -3.29 10.75
C VAL A 109 -14.16 -4.40 11.76
N ARG A 110 -15.18 -4.78 12.54
CA ARG A 110 -15.10 -5.89 13.50
C ARG A 110 -14.75 -7.20 12.82
N ALA A 111 -15.38 -7.52 11.68
CA ALA A 111 -15.09 -8.73 10.92
C ALA A 111 -13.64 -8.77 10.41
N VAL A 112 -13.13 -7.64 9.90
CA VAL A 112 -11.73 -7.52 9.49
C VAL A 112 -10.78 -7.70 10.67
N CYS A 113 -11.03 -7.03 11.80
CA CYS A 113 -10.21 -7.18 13.01
C CYS A 113 -10.19 -8.62 13.53
N LEU A 114 -11.32 -9.33 13.49
CA LEU A 114 -11.39 -10.74 13.85
C LEU A 114 -10.57 -11.62 12.89
N ALA A 115 -10.67 -11.38 11.58
CA ALA A 115 -9.87 -12.11 10.59
C ALA A 115 -8.36 -11.89 10.77
N LEU A 116 -7.94 -10.66 11.10
CA LEU A 116 -6.55 -10.35 11.41
C LEU A 116 -6.09 -11.07 12.68
N LYS A 117 -6.91 -11.04 13.73
CA LYS A 117 -6.62 -11.73 15.00
C LYS A 117 -6.47 -13.23 14.81
N ASP A 118 -7.39 -13.87 14.07
CA ASP A 118 -7.36 -15.32 13.82
C ASP A 118 -6.11 -15.74 13.01
N ALA A 119 -5.57 -14.82 12.19
CA ALA A 119 -4.33 -15.00 11.45
C ALA A 119 -3.07 -14.55 12.22
N ASP A 120 -3.20 -14.17 13.50
CA ASP A 120 -2.12 -13.65 14.34
C ASP A 120 -1.41 -12.43 13.70
N VAL A 121 -2.21 -11.53 13.12
CA VAL A 121 -1.77 -10.25 12.56
C VAL A 121 -2.15 -9.12 13.50
N GLY A 122 -1.15 -8.48 14.10
CA GLY A 122 -1.34 -7.32 14.96
C GLY A 122 -1.62 -6.04 14.16
N LEU A 123 -2.45 -5.16 14.73
CA LEU A 123 -2.66 -3.79 14.24
C LEU A 123 -1.62 -2.84 14.84
N ASP A 124 -1.16 -1.89 14.03
CA ASP A 124 -0.48 -0.70 14.49
C ASP A 124 -1.52 0.40 14.70
N ILE A 125 -1.92 0.60 15.96
CA ILE A 125 -3.00 1.52 16.33
C ILE A 125 -2.66 2.97 15.98
N ALA A 126 -1.37 3.36 16.00
CA ALA A 126 -0.96 4.72 15.66
C ALA A 126 -1.23 5.05 14.19
N GLY A 127 -1.16 4.05 13.31
CA GLY A 127 -1.46 4.19 11.88
C GLY A 127 -2.93 3.95 11.52
N CYS A 128 -3.82 3.70 12.48
CA CYS A 128 -5.24 3.46 12.22
C CYS A 128 -6.04 4.76 12.20
N VAL A 129 -7.05 4.81 11.34
CA VAL A 129 -8.06 5.88 11.29
C VAL A 129 -9.43 5.20 11.29
N PHE A 130 -10.35 5.66 12.13
CA PHE A 130 -11.68 5.07 12.25
C PHE A 130 -12.77 6.08 11.88
N ASP A 131 -13.82 5.59 11.23
CA ASP A 131 -15.07 6.30 10.95
C ASP A 131 -14.88 7.66 10.25
N SER A 132 -13.89 7.73 9.36
CA SER A 132 -13.64 8.91 8.56
C SER A 132 -14.77 9.13 7.56
N ALA A 133 -15.29 10.36 7.48
CA ALA A 133 -16.34 10.72 6.53
C ALA A 133 -15.84 10.82 5.08
N GLN A 134 -14.52 10.87 4.88
CA GLN A 134 -13.90 11.01 3.56
C GLN A 134 -12.70 10.08 3.43
N ALA A 135 -12.50 9.53 2.22
CA ALA A 135 -11.33 8.73 1.91
C ALA A 135 -10.00 9.47 2.20
N LEU A 136 -9.97 10.77 1.90
CA LEU A 136 -8.78 11.62 2.10
C LEU A 136 -8.36 11.68 3.57
N GLN A 137 -9.33 11.81 4.48
CA GLN A 137 -9.11 11.79 5.93
C GLN A 137 -8.66 10.41 6.44
N ALA A 138 -9.01 9.32 5.72
CA ALA A 138 -8.47 7.98 5.96
C ALA A 138 -7.11 7.74 5.27
N GLY A 139 -6.52 8.76 4.64
CA GLY A 139 -5.21 8.70 4.00
C GLY A 139 -5.22 8.20 2.56
N PHE A 140 -6.37 8.19 1.89
CA PHE A 140 -6.47 7.68 0.52
C PHE A 140 -7.08 8.68 -0.46
N GLN A 141 -6.58 8.66 -1.68
CA GLN A 141 -7.23 9.27 -2.83
C GLN A 141 -7.53 8.22 -3.89
N PHE A 142 -8.69 8.36 -4.53
CA PHE A 142 -9.15 7.46 -5.58
C PHE A 142 -9.38 8.21 -6.88
N ASP A 143 -9.07 7.54 -7.99
CA ASP A 143 -9.49 7.99 -9.31
C ASP A 143 -10.11 6.83 -10.09
N ARG A 144 -11.21 7.11 -10.78
CA ARG A 144 -11.91 6.10 -11.57
C ARG A 144 -11.14 5.88 -12.87
N LEU A 145 -10.77 4.63 -13.12
CA LEU A 145 -10.18 4.21 -14.39
C LEU A 145 -11.25 3.58 -15.30
N SER A 146 -10.85 3.28 -16.54
CA SER A 146 -11.68 2.53 -17.48
C SER A 146 -12.05 1.14 -16.93
N ASP A 147 -13.18 0.59 -17.41
CA ASP A 147 -13.68 -0.75 -17.09
C ASP A 147 -14.03 -1.01 -15.60
N GLY A 148 -14.10 0.03 -14.78
CA GLY A 148 -14.46 -0.08 -13.36
C GLY A 148 -13.28 -0.38 -12.45
N ALA A 149 -12.05 -0.30 -12.95
CA ALA A 149 -10.86 -0.24 -12.11
C ALA A 149 -10.77 1.13 -11.40
N VAL A 150 -10.03 1.17 -10.30
CA VAL A 150 -9.81 2.38 -9.50
C VAL A 150 -8.31 2.53 -9.24
N MET A 151 -7.75 3.69 -9.53
CA MET A 151 -6.42 4.05 -9.06
C MET A 151 -6.52 4.41 -7.58
N VAL A 152 -5.69 3.77 -6.76
CA VAL A 152 -5.64 3.97 -5.32
C VAL A 152 -4.28 4.58 -4.97
N VAL A 153 -4.30 5.74 -4.31
CA VAL A 153 -3.12 6.44 -3.82
C VAL A 153 -3.18 6.48 -2.30
N ASP A 154 -2.21 5.88 -1.62
CA ASP A 154 -2.03 5.97 -0.17
C ASP A 154 -1.15 7.18 0.16
N ILE A 155 -1.75 8.23 0.69
CA ILE A 155 -1.08 9.50 1.01
C ILE A 155 -0.35 9.40 2.35
N MET A 156 -0.74 8.46 3.22
CA MET A 156 -0.08 8.23 4.51
C MET A 156 1.05 7.20 4.42
N SER A 157 1.39 6.71 3.22
CA SER A 157 2.47 5.74 3.02
C SER A 157 3.87 6.37 2.90
N GLY A 158 4.01 7.66 3.18
CA GLY A 158 5.29 8.37 3.15
C GLY A 158 6.20 7.97 4.30
N ASP A 159 7.38 7.45 3.94
CA ASP A 159 8.57 7.42 4.79
C ASP A 159 8.89 8.85 5.26
N ASP A 160 9.05 9.00 6.58
CA ASP A 160 9.78 10.08 7.22
C ASP A 160 11.27 10.02 6.82
N ASP A 161 11.60 10.31 5.56
CA ASP A 161 12.99 10.47 5.11
C ASP A 161 13.29 11.92 4.66
N ASP A 162 12.46 12.87 5.08
CA ASP A 162 12.87 14.27 5.17
C ASP A 162 13.75 14.42 6.42
N THR A 163 15.00 13.98 6.31
CA THR A 163 16.06 14.50 7.17
C THR A 163 16.24 15.97 6.82
N ASP A 164 15.54 16.83 7.57
CA ASP A 164 15.82 18.26 7.61
C ASP A 164 17.25 18.44 8.13
N ASP A 165 18.23 18.43 7.22
CA ASP A 165 19.57 18.95 7.44
C ASP A 165 19.47 20.47 7.67
N GLU A 166 19.08 20.89 8.87
CA GLU A 166 19.20 22.28 9.31
C GLU A 166 20.68 22.62 9.60
N ASP A 167 21.49 22.63 8.55
CA ASP A 167 22.81 23.26 8.56
C ASP A 167 22.68 24.77 8.30
N GLY A 168 22.76 25.55 9.38
CA GLY A 168 23.42 26.85 9.34
C GLY A 168 22.54 28.07 9.60
N LEU A 169 22.86 28.78 10.69
CA LEU A 169 23.35 30.16 10.70
C LEU A 169 23.11 30.77 12.10
N ASP A 170 23.88 30.33 13.10
CA ASP A 170 23.95 31.08 14.34
C ASP A 170 24.99 32.19 14.23
N ALA A 171 24.50 33.40 14.43
CA ALA A 171 25.08 34.63 13.93
C ALA A 171 26.36 35.04 14.66
N ILE A 172 27.40 35.28 13.88
CA ILE A 172 28.50 36.18 14.22
C ILE A 172 27.98 37.62 14.15
N LEU A 173 28.46 38.48 15.07
CA LEU A 173 28.24 39.93 15.27
C LEU A 173 27.18 40.24 16.34
N LYS A 174 27.50 40.89 17.46
CA LYS A 174 28.19 42.19 17.52
C LYS A 174 29.03 42.37 18.80
N ASP A 175 30.27 42.77 18.58
CA ASP A 175 31.09 43.55 19.51
C ASP A 175 30.47 44.93 19.81
N ALA A 176 30.99 45.51 20.90
CA ALA A 176 31.07 46.93 21.26
C ALA A 176 30.08 47.46 22.32
N ASP A 177 30.57 47.43 23.57
CA ASP A 177 30.90 48.63 24.36
C ASP A 177 29.86 49.76 24.43
N THR A 178 29.26 49.96 25.61
CA THR A 178 29.21 51.30 26.21
C THR A 178 29.18 51.22 27.74
N THR A 179 30.05 52.03 28.32
CA THR A 179 30.37 52.28 29.72
C THR A 179 29.24 52.97 30.49
N GLU A 180 29.12 52.69 31.79
CA GLU A 180 29.09 53.66 32.91
C GLU A 180 29.59 53.01 34.20
#